data_AF-A0A7Y7U020-F1
#
_entry.id   AF-A0A7Y7U020-F1
#
_cell.length_a   1.000
_cell.length_b   1.000
_cell.length_c   1.000
_cell.angle_alpha   90.00
_cell.angle_beta   90.00
_cell.angle_gamma   90.00
#
_symmetry.space_group_name_H-M   'P 1'
#
loop_
_entity.id
_entity.type
_entity.pdbx_description
1 polymer ?
#
loop_
_entity_poly.entity_id
_entity_poly.type
_entity_poly.pdbx_seq_one_letter_code
_entity_poly.pdbx_strand_id
1 'polypeptide(L)'
;MENTKALEILKTAILMEKRGKAFYEKMAEQTQSPEAKKIFTIMAEEEKAHVEFLSVQFSHYIKEHSFLKPDKSVGNDDVSHEIMNSAIVKQISAASFEAAAISAAMDFETRAVEVYSKRAAESDDPNEKELYQWLAEWESGHHKILHELNEQLKEDIWFDNQFWPF
;
A
#
# COMPACT_ATOMS: atom_id res chain seq x y z
N MET A 1 -5.73 -15.93 25.45
CA MET A 1 -4.77 -14.83 25.25
C MET A 1 -4.47 -14.63 23.76
N GLU A 2 -4.37 -15.69 22.94
CA GLU A 2 -4.22 -15.57 21.48
C GLU A 2 -5.42 -14.96 20.76
N ASN A 3 -6.67 -15.34 21.08
CA ASN A 3 -7.86 -14.78 20.44
C ASN A 3 -7.96 -13.25 20.57
N THR A 4 -7.46 -12.72 21.69
CA THR A 4 -7.37 -11.26 21.89
C THR A 4 -6.31 -10.65 20.99
N LYS A 5 -5.16 -11.30 20.82
CA LYS A 5 -4.06 -10.81 19.97
C LYS A 5 -4.46 -10.79 18.49
N ALA A 6 -5.06 -11.85 17.96
CA ALA A 6 -5.52 -11.91 16.57
C ALA A 6 -6.57 -10.83 16.27
N LEU A 7 -7.53 -10.64 17.20
CA LEU A 7 -8.56 -9.62 17.07
C LEU A 7 -7.98 -8.20 17.09
N GLU A 8 -7.03 -7.90 17.98
CA GLU A 8 -6.39 -6.58 18.02
C GLU A 8 -5.57 -6.30 16.75
N ILE A 9 -4.87 -7.30 16.21
CA ILE A 9 -4.10 -7.11 14.97
C ILE A 9 -5.04 -6.90 13.77
N LEU A 10 -6.16 -7.61 13.69
CA LEU A 10 -7.18 -7.35 12.66
C LEU A 10 -7.71 -5.91 12.74
N LYS A 11 -7.97 -5.38 13.95
CA LYS A 11 -8.38 -3.98 14.12
C LYS A 11 -7.29 -3.01 13.70
N THR A 12 -6.03 -3.30 14.06
CA THR A 12 -4.88 -2.49 13.66
C THR A 12 -4.74 -2.45 12.14
N ALA A 13 -4.81 -3.61 11.48
CA ALA A 13 -4.76 -3.74 10.03
C ALA A 13 -5.87 -2.90 9.36
N ILE A 14 -7.13 -3.11 9.74
CA ILE A 14 -8.26 -2.33 9.20
C ILE A 14 -8.08 -0.82 9.38
N LEU A 15 -7.53 -0.38 10.52
CA LEU A 15 -7.29 1.03 10.78
C LEU A 15 -6.13 1.58 9.93
N MET A 16 -5.12 0.77 9.65
CA MET A 16 -4.01 1.14 8.76
C MET A 16 -4.52 1.37 7.34
N GLU A 17 -5.25 0.41 6.76
CA GLU A 17 -5.75 0.54 5.38
C GLU A 17 -6.74 1.69 5.24
N LYS A 18 -7.60 1.91 6.27
CA LYS A 18 -8.48 3.08 6.29
C LYS A 18 -7.71 4.40 6.28
N ARG A 19 -6.55 4.45 6.91
CA ARG A 19 -5.68 5.64 6.91
C ARG A 19 -4.95 5.78 5.58
N GLY A 20 -4.43 4.69 5.02
CA GLY A 20 -3.83 4.65 3.68
C GLY A 20 -4.82 5.14 2.63
N LYS A 21 -6.00 4.53 2.56
CA LYS A 21 -7.13 4.97 1.72
C LYS A 21 -7.42 6.47 1.85
N ALA A 22 -7.65 6.94 3.08
CA ALA A 22 -7.98 8.35 3.31
C ALA A 22 -6.85 9.30 2.90
N PHE A 23 -5.60 8.87 3.08
CA PHE A 23 -4.43 9.60 2.61
C PHE A 23 -4.42 9.69 1.09
N TYR A 24 -4.54 8.56 0.38
CA TYR A 24 -4.55 8.53 -1.08
C TYR A 24 -5.71 9.31 -1.69
N GLU A 25 -6.93 9.16 -1.17
CA GLU A 25 -8.09 9.99 -1.59
C GLU A 25 -7.77 11.48 -1.43
N LYS A 26 -7.13 11.85 -0.33
CA LYS A 26 -6.77 13.25 -0.08
C LYS A 26 -5.71 13.78 -1.04
N MET A 27 -4.71 12.97 -1.38
CA MET A 27 -3.68 13.36 -2.33
C MET A 27 -4.24 13.47 -3.75
N ALA A 28 -5.14 12.57 -4.14
CA ALA A 28 -5.86 12.62 -5.42
C ALA A 28 -6.75 13.87 -5.56
N GLU A 29 -7.33 14.36 -4.48
CA GLU A 29 -8.10 15.62 -4.45
C GLU A 29 -7.21 16.87 -4.62
N GLN A 30 -6.00 16.86 -4.05
CA GLN A 30 -5.17 18.06 -3.90
C GLN A 30 -4.17 18.25 -5.04
N THR A 31 -3.66 17.17 -5.62
CA THR A 31 -2.67 17.25 -6.70
C THR A 31 -3.23 17.97 -7.92
N GLN A 32 -2.35 18.72 -8.59
CA GLN A 32 -2.66 19.38 -9.86
C GLN A 32 -2.26 18.53 -11.07
N SER A 33 -1.49 17.45 -10.87
CA SER A 33 -1.10 16.52 -11.94
C SER A 33 -2.23 15.50 -12.19
N PRO A 34 -2.80 15.46 -13.41
CA PRO A 34 -3.78 14.42 -13.77
C PRO A 34 -3.23 13.00 -13.59
N GLU A 35 -1.93 12.82 -13.85
CA GLU A 35 -1.19 11.58 -13.73
C GLU A 35 -1.04 11.16 -12.27
N ALA A 36 -0.53 12.04 -11.41
CA ALA A 36 -0.44 11.75 -9.96
C ALA A 36 -1.82 11.46 -9.37
N LYS A 37 -2.85 12.21 -9.81
CA LYS A 37 -4.23 11.96 -9.41
C LYS A 37 -4.67 10.54 -9.76
N LYS A 38 -4.33 10.05 -10.95
CA LYS A 38 -4.64 8.69 -11.38
C LYS A 38 -3.99 7.66 -10.45
N ILE A 39 -2.69 7.78 -10.13
CA ILE A 39 -2.01 6.87 -9.18
C ILE A 39 -2.74 6.87 -7.85
N PHE A 40 -2.90 8.06 -7.24
CA PHE A 40 -3.48 8.14 -5.91
C PHE A 40 -4.93 7.61 -5.88
N THR A 41 -5.66 7.72 -6.99
CA THR A 41 -7.00 7.12 -7.11
C THR A 41 -6.93 5.59 -7.16
N ILE A 42 -5.99 5.03 -7.94
CA ILE A 42 -5.79 3.57 -8.00
C ILE A 42 -5.41 3.04 -6.61
N MET A 43 -4.41 3.65 -5.97
CA MET A 43 -3.96 3.26 -4.63
C MET A 43 -5.09 3.34 -3.59
N ALA A 44 -5.95 4.36 -3.66
CA ALA A 44 -7.10 4.46 -2.77
C ALA A 44 -8.13 3.32 -2.95
N GLU A 45 -8.31 2.84 -4.18
CA GLU A 45 -9.21 1.71 -4.46
C GLU A 45 -8.61 0.36 -4.04
N GLU A 46 -7.28 0.17 -4.18
CA GLU A 46 -6.59 -1.01 -3.64
C GLU A 46 -6.77 -1.09 -2.11
N GLU A 47 -6.48 0.01 -1.42
CA GLU A 47 -6.63 0.09 0.05
C GLU A 47 -8.07 -0.13 0.52
N LYS A 48 -9.04 0.31 -0.28
CA LYS A 48 -10.46 0.03 -0.03
C LYS A 48 -10.76 -1.47 -0.15
N ALA A 49 -10.22 -2.14 -1.16
CA ALA A 49 -10.36 -3.59 -1.29
C ALA A 49 -9.73 -4.32 -0.09
N HIS A 50 -8.59 -3.86 0.42
CA HIS A 50 -7.96 -4.40 1.62
C HIS A 50 -8.86 -4.22 2.86
N VAL A 51 -9.43 -3.02 3.05
CA VAL A 51 -10.40 -2.76 4.14
C VAL A 51 -11.59 -3.71 4.08
N GLU A 52 -12.17 -3.90 2.90
CA GLU A 52 -13.32 -4.77 2.70
C GLU A 52 -12.97 -6.23 3.04
N PHE A 53 -11.84 -6.70 2.51
CA PHE A 53 -11.34 -8.06 2.76
C PHE A 53 -11.05 -8.33 4.23
N LEU A 54 -10.32 -7.43 4.91
CA LEU A 54 -10.04 -7.53 6.34
C LEU A 54 -11.32 -7.42 7.20
N SER A 55 -12.31 -6.64 6.77
CA SER A 55 -13.59 -6.51 7.47
C SER A 55 -14.40 -7.80 7.43
N VAL A 56 -14.35 -8.54 6.31
CA VAL A 56 -14.94 -9.88 6.20
C VAL A 56 -14.24 -10.86 7.15
N GLN A 57 -12.90 -10.87 7.15
CA GLN A 57 -12.11 -11.71 8.07
C GLN A 57 -12.43 -11.40 9.54
N PHE A 58 -12.46 -10.12 9.91
CA PHE A 58 -12.82 -9.68 11.26
C PHE A 58 -14.21 -10.13 11.69
N SER A 59 -15.20 -9.96 10.80
CA SER A 59 -16.59 -10.34 11.08
C SER A 59 -16.75 -11.85 11.28
N HIS A 60 -15.99 -12.65 10.53
CA HIS A 60 -15.96 -14.10 10.68
C HIS A 60 -15.24 -14.50 11.98
N TYR A 61 -14.06 -13.93 12.25
CA TYR A 61 -13.24 -14.27 13.42
C TYR A 61 -13.97 -13.97 14.75
N ILE A 62 -14.78 -12.91 14.82
CA ILE A 62 -15.61 -12.63 16.00
C ILE A 62 -16.62 -13.74 16.30
N LYS A 63 -17.14 -14.42 15.27
CA LYS A 63 -18.18 -15.45 15.42
C LYS A 63 -17.59 -16.83 15.63
N GLU A 64 -16.63 -17.18 14.79
CA GLU A 64 -16.12 -18.55 14.68
C GLU A 64 -14.74 -18.75 15.32
N HIS A 65 -14.08 -17.67 15.78
CA HIS A 65 -12.73 -17.70 16.36
C HIS A 65 -11.69 -18.42 15.49
N SER A 66 -11.86 -18.36 14.17
CA SER A 66 -10.98 -18.94 13.17
C SER A 66 -10.89 -18.01 11.96
N PHE A 67 -9.84 -18.18 11.16
CA PHE A 67 -9.65 -17.42 9.93
C PHE A 67 -10.24 -18.14 8.73
N LEU A 68 -10.89 -17.37 7.84
CA LEU A 68 -11.28 -17.88 6.54
C LEU A 68 -10.03 -18.12 5.71
N LYS A 69 -10.04 -19.19 4.90
CA LYS A 69 -9.02 -19.38 3.87
C LYS A 69 -9.06 -18.18 2.91
N PRO A 70 -7.95 -17.47 2.70
CA PRO A 70 -7.90 -16.35 1.75
C PRO A 70 -8.24 -16.81 0.34
N ASP A 71 -9.10 -16.04 -0.34
CA ASP A 71 -9.38 -16.25 -1.76
C ASP A 71 -8.38 -15.45 -2.60
N LYS A 72 -7.35 -16.14 -3.11
CA LYS A 72 -6.28 -15.55 -3.92
C LYS A 72 -6.73 -14.99 -5.27
N SER A 73 -8.00 -15.19 -5.66
CA SER A 73 -8.54 -14.56 -6.87
C SER A 73 -8.90 -13.09 -6.66
N VAL A 74 -9.05 -12.66 -5.40
CA VAL A 74 -9.33 -11.26 -5.05
C VAL A 74 -7.99 -10.55 -5.00
N GLY A 75 -7.49 -9.98 -6.09
CA GLY A 75 -6.15 -9.39 -6.11
C GLY A 75 -5.68 -9.09 -7.51
N ASN A 76 -5.53 -7.82 -7.84
CA ASN A 76 -5.25 -7.44 -9.22
C ASN A 76 -3.74 -7.21 -9.38
N ASP A 77 -3.04 -8.16 -10.02
CA ASP A 77 -1.64 -8.02 -10.45
C ASP A 77 -1.41 -6.83 -11.42
N ASP A 78 -2.49 -6.19 -11.89
CA ASP A 78 -2.49 -5.18 -12.96
C ASP A 78 -2.13 -3.75 -12.49
N VAL A 79 -2.14 -3.48 -11.18
CA VAL A 79 -1.85 -2.15 -10.62
C VAL A 79 -0.46 -1.65 -11.04
N SER A 80 0.53 -2.53 -11.04
CA SER A 80 1.91 -2.19 -11.43
C SER A 80 2.01 -1.73 -12.88
N HIS A 81 1.30 -2.40 -13.80
CA HIS A 81 1.30 -2.06 -15.22
C HIS A 81 0.57 -0.75 -15.49
N GLU A 82 -0.54 -0.48 -14.80
CA GLU A 82 -1.26 0.78 -14.96
C GLU A 82 -0.48 2.00 -14.46
N ILE A 83 0.26 1.85 -13.35
CA ILE A 83 1.07 2.92 -12.77
C ILE A 83 2.36 3.12 -13.56
N MET A 84 3.09 2.06 -13.91
CA MET A 84 4.35 2.19 -14.67
C MET A 84 4.16 2.78 -16.08
N ASN A 85 3.03 2.51 -16.74
CA ASN A 85 2.76 3.05 -18.08
C ASN A 85 2.38 4.55 -18.06
N SER A 86 2.09 5.11 -16.89
CA SER A 86 1.75 6.52 -16.80
C SER A 86 3.03 7.37 -16.82
N ALA A 87 3.10 8.35 -17.72
CA ALA A 87 4.29 9.18 -18.00
C ALA A 87 4.59 10.22 -16.90
N ILE A 88 4.41 9.82 -15.64
CA ILE A 88 4.17 10.68 -14.47
C ILE A 88 5.42 11.48 -14.11
N VAL A 89 6.57 10.82 -14.18
CA VAL A 89 7.82 11.37 -13.66
C VAL A 89 8.21 12.66 -14.37
N LYS A 90 8.01 12.73 -15.69
CA LYS A 90 8.33 13.93 -16.48
C LYS A 90 7.49 15.16 -16.13
N GLN A 91 6.40 15.00 -15.37
CA GLN A 91 5.48 16.09 -15.04
C GLN A 91 5.54 16.51 -13.57
N ILE A 92 6.28 15.79 -12.72
CA ILE A 92 6.38 16.08 -11.29
C ILE A 92 7.78 16.62 -10.99
N SER A 93 7.84 17.80 -10.39
CA SER A 93 9.09 18.29 -9.80
C SER A 93 9.32 17.60 -8.46
N ALA A 94 10.53 17.17 -8.17
CA ALA A 94 10.83 16.51 -6.90
C ALA A 94 10.76 17.41 -5.65
N ALA A 95 10.74 18.74 -5.83
CA ALA A 95 10.42 19.68 -4.74
C ALA A 95 8.91 19.95 -4.61
N SER A 96 8.07 19.24 -5.38
CA SER A 96 6.64 19.45 -5.40
C SER A 96 5.94 18.73 -4.24
N PHE A 97 4.67 19.11 -4.06
CA PHE A 97 3.75 18.45 -3.15
C PHE A 97 3.62 16.94 -3.44
N GLU A 98 3.56 16.55 -4.71
CA GLU A 98 3.42 15.16 -5.14
C GLU A 98 4.61 14.28 -4.73
N ALA A 99 5.84 14.80 -4.82
CA ALA A 99 7.03 14.06 -4.40
C ALA A 99 7.03 13.78 -2.89
N ALA A 100 6.64 14.76 -2.08
CA ALA A 100 6.46 14.58 -0.64
C ALA A 100 5.31 13.60 -0.32
N ALA A 101 4.22 13.64 -1.11
CA ALA A 101 3.10 12.72 -0.98
C ALA A 101 3.51 11.27 -1.32
N ILE A 102 4.32 11.06 -2.37
CA ILE A 102 4.86 9.74 -2.73
C ILE A 102 5.77 9.21 -1.62
N SER A 103 6.64 10.06 -1.05
CA SER A 103 7.48 9.65 0.09
C SER A 103 6.64 9.22 1.30
N ALA A 104 5.60 9.99 1.64
CA ALA A 104 4.69 9.64 2.74
C ALA A 104 3.88 8.36 2.44
N ALA A 105 3.50 8.14 1.18
CA ALA A 105 2.86 6.90 0.73
C ALA A 105 3.77 5.68 0.98
N MET A 106 5.05 5.76 0.60
CA MET A 106 6.03 4.69 0.86
C MET A 106 6.14 4.35 2.35
N ASP A 107 6.04 5.34 3.24
CA ASP A 107 6.05 5.12 4.69
C ASP A 107 4.78 4.39 5.19
N PHE A 108 3.62 4.56 4.55
CA PHE A 108 2.43 3.77 4.84
C PHE A 108 2.66 2.31 4.44
N GLU A 109 3.09 2.08 3.20
CA GLU A 109 3.31 0.73 2.68
C GLU A 109 4.37 -0.03 3.47
N THR A 110 5.49 0.63 3.80
CA THR A 110 6.56 0.02 4.61
C THR A 110 6.02 -0.47 5.96
N ARG A 111 5.21 0.34 6.64
CA ARG A 111 4.62 -0.04 7.93
C ARG A 111 3.62 -1.18 7.78
N ALA A 112 2.83 -1.20 6.71
CA ALA A 112 1.90 -2.29 6.42
C ALA A 112 2.64 -3.61 6.19
N VAL A 113 3.67 -3.60 5.33
CA VAL A 113 4.56 -4.75 5.10
C VAL A 113 5.16 -5.27 6.40
N GLU A 114 5.69 -4.39 7.26
CA GLU A 114 6.28 -4.79 8.54
C GLU A 114 5.26 -5.46 9.47
N VAL A 115 4.08 -4.87 9.63
CA VAL A 115 3.01 -5.40 10.49
C VAL A 115 2.53 -6.77 9.98
N TYR A 116 2.30 -6.89 8.67
CA TYR A 116 1.79 -8.11 8.05
C TYR A 116 2.83 -9.22 8.04
N SER A 117 4.06 -8.93 7.63
CA SER A 117 5.16 -9.91 7.64
C SER A 117 5.42 -10.44 9.05
N LYS A 118 5.43 -9.54 10.05
CA LYS A 118 5.60 -9.93 11.45
C LYS A 118 4.45 -10.82 11.91
N ARG A 119 3.20 -10.47 11.59
CA ARG A 119 2.05 -11.29 12.02
C ARG A 119 2.04 -12.66 11.34
N ALA A 120 2.33 -12.72 10.05
CA ALA A 120 2.45 -13.99 9.33
C ALA A 120 3.50 -14.90 9.97
N ALA A 121 4.65 -14.36 10.39
CA ALA A 121 5.71 -15.12 11.05
C ALA A 121 5.33 -15.61 12.46
N GLU A 122 4.56 -14.81 13.21
CA GLU A 122 4.17 -15.13 14.60
C GLU A 122 2.88 -15.97 14.71
N SER A 123 2.18 -16.27 13.63
CA SER A 123 0.94 -17.06 13.67
C SER A 123 1.18 -18.55 13.42
N ASP A 124 0.52 -19.36 14.25
CA ASP A 124 0.41 -20.82 14.12
C ASP A 124 -0.84 -21.26 13.34
N ASP A 125 -1.81 -20.36 13.11
CA ASP A 125 -2.98 -20.63 12.26
C ASP A 125 -2.56 -20.53 10.78
N PRO A 126 -2.71 -21.60 9.99
CA PRO A 126 -2.27 -21.60 8.60
C PRO A 126 -3.04 -20.60 7.72
N ASN A 127 -4.33 -20.37 7.99
CA ASN A 127 -5.14 -19.41 7.23
C ASN A 127 -4.77 -17.97 7.62
N GLU A 128 -4.48 -17.71 8.90
CA GLU A 128 -3.99 -16.40 9.35
C GLU A 128 -2.60 -16.09 8.75
N LYS A 129 -1.70 -17.07 8.77
CA LYS A 129 -0.38 -16.93 8.15
C LYS A 129 -0.51 -16.63 6.66
N GLU A 130 -1.34 -17.39 5.95
CA GLU A 130 -1.58 -17.18 4.51
C GLU A 130 -2.19 -15.79 4.25
N LEU A 131 -3.15 -15.35 5.07
CA LEU A 131 -3.78 -14.03 4.98
C LEU A 131 -2.76 -12.90 5.05
N TYR A 132 -1.97 -12.85 6.12
CA TYR A 132 -1.03 -11.74 6.32
C TYR A 132 0.20 -11.84 5.43
N GLN A 133 0.60 -13.04 5.02
CA GLN A 133 1.68 -13.18 4.04
C GLN A 133 1.25 -12.60 2.69
N TRP A 134 0.01 -12.87 2.28
CA TRP A 134 -0.54 -12.35 1.04
C TRP A 134 -0.71 -10.83 1.04
N LEU A 135 -1.24 -10.26 2.14
CA LEU A 135 -1.30 -8.80 2.30
C LEU A 135 0.11 -8.17 2.27
N ALA A 136 1.09 -8.77 2.95
CA ALA A 136 2.47 -8.28 2.91
C ALA A 136 3.06 -8.28 1.48
N GLU A 137 2.70 -9.26 0.65
CA GLU A 137 3.13 -9.34 -0.75
C GLU A 137 2.54 -8.19 -1.59
N TRP A 138 1.26 -7.85 -1.39
CA TRP A 138 0.65 -6.69 -2.07
C TRP A 138 1.25 -5.37 -1.66
N GLU A 139 1.37 -5.09 -0.37
CA GLU A 139 1.94 -3.82 0.09
C GLU A 139 3.42 -3.69 -0.30
N SER A 140 4.13 -4.82 -0.42
CA SER A 140 5.48 -4.81 -0.97
C SER A 140 5.50 -4.43 -2.45
N GLY A 141 4.49 -4.86 -3.22
CA GLY A 141 4.27 -4.46 -4.61
C GLY A 141 3.99 -2.97 -4.74
N HIS A 142 3.06 -2.46 -3.93
CA HIS A 142 2.74 -1.03 -3.83
C HIS A 142 3.99 -0.20 -3.49
N HIS A 143 4.70 -0.57 -2.43
CA HIS A 143 5.94 0.07 -2.02
C HIS A 143 6.96 0.10 -3.15
N LYS A 144 7.14 -1.01 -3.88
CA LYS A 144 8.09 -1.10 -4.99
C LYS A 144 7.77 -0.09 -6.09
N ILE A 145 6.50 -0.01 -6.50
CA ILE A 145 6.04 0.93 -7.52
C ILE A 145 6.30 2.38 -7.07
N LEU A 146 5.93 2.72 -5.83
CA LEU A 146 6.14 4.05 -5.27
C LEU A 146 7.63 4.41 -5.15
N HIS A 147 8.45 3.44 -4.75
CA HIS A 147 9.90 3.60 -4.69
C HIS A 147 10.51 3.86 -6.07
N GLU A 148 10.11 3.12 -7.10
CA GLU A 148 10.58 3.33 -8.48
C GLU A 148 10.17 4.71 -9.00
N LEU A 149 8.96 5.17 -8.71
CA LEU A 149 8.55 6.55 -9.00
C LEU A 149 9.44 7.57 -8.27
N ASN A 150 9.70 7.36 -6.98
CA ASN A 150 10.53 8.26 -6.19
C ASN A 150 11.98 8.32 -6.70
N GLU A 151 12.57 7.19 -7.10
CA GLU A 151 13.92 7.18 -7.66
C GLU A 151 13.99 7.91 -9.01
N GLN A 152 12.99 7.72 -9.88
CA GLN A 152 12.92 8.45 -11.15
C GLN A 152 12.80 9.97 -10.92
N LEU A 153 12.03 10.41 -9.91
CA LEU A 153 11.96 11.84 -9.54
C LEU A 153 13.31 12.38 -9.06
N LYS A 154 14.08 11.59 -8.31
CA LYS A 154 15.42 11.97 -7.86
C LYS A 154 16.41 12.08 -9.01
N GLU A 155 16.37 11.13 -9.95
CA GLU A 155 17.23 11.13 -11.13
C GLU A 155 17.02 12.40 -11.98
N ASP A 156 15.77 12.78 -12.24
CA ASP A 156 15.45 14.00 -13.00
C ASP A 156 16.07 15.27 -12.37
N ILE A 157 16.08 15.40 -11.03
CA ILE A 157 16.77 16.51 -10.35
C ILE A 157 18.27 16.50 -10.61
N TRP A 158 18.89 15.32 -10.48
CA TRP A 158 20.34 15.19 -10.57
C TRP A 158 20.85 15.49 -11.98
N PHE A 159 20.06 15.16 -13.01
CA PHE A 159 20.32 15.55 -14.39
C PHE A 159 20.08 17.05 -14.64
N ASP A 160 18.98 17.63 -14.13
CA ASP A 160 18.65 19.05 -14.36
C ASP A 160 19.60 20.02 -13.65
N ASN A 161 20.11 19.67 -12.46
CA ASN A 161 20.97 20.55 -11.67
C ASN A 161 22.48 20.38 -11.90
N GLN A 162 22.91 19.63 -12.93
CA GLN A 162 24.33 19.37 -13.24
C GLN A 162 25.15 18.89 -12.01
N PHE A 163 24.56 18.09 -11.12
CA PHE A 163 25.25 17.58 -9.92
C PHE A 163 26.27 16.46 -10.22
N TRP A 164 26.34 16.00 -11.47
CA TRP A 164 27.37 15.07 -11.93
C TRP A 164 28.60 15.82 -12.44
N PRO A 165 29.77 15.72 -11.77
CA PRO A 165 31.03 15.97 -12.44
C PRO A 165 31.29 14.81 -13.40
N PHE A 166 31.60 15.18 -14.64
CA PHE A 166 32.00 14.32 -15.77
C PHE A 166 32.89 13.14 -15.38
#